data_AF-A0A4Z1H846-F1
#
_entry.id   AF-A0A4Z1H846-F1
#
_cell.length_a   1.000
_cell.length_b   1.000
_cell.length_c   1.000
_cell.angle_alpha   90.00
_cell.angle_beta   90.00
_cell.angle_gamma   90.00
#
_symmetry.space_group_name_H-M   'P 1'
#
loop_
_entity.id
_entity.type
_entity.pdbx_description
1 polymer ?
#
loop_
_entity_poly.entity_id
_entity_poly.type
_entity_poly.pdbx_seq_one_letter_code
_entity_poly.pdbx_strand_id
1 'polypeptide(L)'
;MDYQSIHGPGRSNFSSSSPHRMPTVSAAQALQDLESSPTRCIPTGLTSLDLALQNKDPLQVSTSADQNHGGIPRGKVSEIYGPPGVGKTTLGMHLAARVLHQNDNVVWVDASHPISGPRFSQILQKLPSSEPLNDDTLLSNFNHFTTPTLSHLLALLTHTTQNFPPENTSLIIIDSFPTLIDSAFPRNADSTSTPKKPGVPNPSSRKFPLLQYLIGALQKLATTRNIAIIILTQCVTKMRSGLGAALIPSISATAWEQGLACRVALFRDWGWDDDQGNKVDGVRFAQVIKVDGTILSEGRGIFAAFVIEKVGISSITPNRGSPLLPRLAPAVALPTQKRKRAEFEIPDSEDDEDYGWAEEDEELPPMPPQWQGSEDILAPPQGDSEDELAL
;
A
#
# COMPACT_ATOMS: atom_id res chain seq x y z
N MET A 1 8.01 -56.31 -35.42
CA MET A 1 7.65 -55.21 -36.34
C MET A 1 7.73 -53.94 -35.53
N ASP A 2 8.73 -53.11 -35.81
CA ASP A 2 9.03 -51.93 -34.99
C ASP A 2 8.03 -50.80 -35.26
N TYR A 3 7.40 -50.30 -34.19
CA TYR A 3 6.42 -49.21 -34.20
C TYR A 3 6.91 -47.96 -34.98
N GLN A 4 8.22 -47.73 -34.99
CA GLN A 4 8.87 -46.62 -35.68
C GLN A 4 8.85 -46.74 -37.21
N SER A 5 8.75 -47.95 -37.77
CA SER A 5 8.67 -48.13 -39.23
C SER A 5 7.29 -47.78 -39.80
N ILE A 6 6.26 -47.70 -38.95
CA ILE A 6 4.87 -47.41 -39.34
C ILE A 6 4.56 -45.91 -39.15
N HIS A 7 5.09 -45.29 -38.10
CA HIS A 7 4.64 -43.94 -37.69
C HIS A 7 5.61 -42.79 -37.99
N GLY A 8 6.84 -43.07 -38.44
CA GLY A 8 7.86 -42.04 -38.68
C GLY A 8 8.28 -41.31 -37.38
N PRO A 9 9.40 -40.57 -37.39
CA PRO A 9 9.84 -39.82 -36.22
C PRO A 9 8.89 -38.65 -35.96
N GLY A 10 8.12 -38.73 -34.88
CA GLY A 10 7.22 -37.67 -34.44
C GLY A 10 7.99 -36.37 -34.22
N ARG A 11 7.83 -35.40 -35.11
CA ARG A 11 8.32 -34.03 -34.92
C ARG A 11 7.40 -33.32 -33.94
N SER A 12 7.74 -33.43 -32.66
CA SER A 12 7.21 -32.57 -31.61
C SER A 12 7.63 -31.13 -31.87
N ASN A 13 6.68 -30.18 -31.89
CA ASN A 13 6.93 -28.74 -31.91
C ASN A 13 7.39 -28.18 -30.55
N PHE A 14 7.64 -29.04 -29.56
CA PHE A 14 8.20 -28.64 -28.28
C PHE A 14 9.72 -28.79 -28.32
N SER A 15 10.43 -27.68 -28.29
CA SER A 15 11.89 -27.64 -28.13
C SER A 15 12.26 -27.96 -26.67
N SER A 16 12.55 -29.23 -26.37
CA SER A 16 13.54 -29.69 -25.39
C SER A 16 13.36 -31.19 -25.10
N SER A 17 14.47 -31.93 -25.01
CA SER A 17 14.50 -33.38 -24.76
C SER A 17 14.53 -33.76 -23.27
N SER A 18 14.25 -32.82 -22.35
CA SER A 18 14.11 -33.11 -20.93
C SER A 18 12.94 -32.33 -20.33
N PRO A 19 11.80 -32.99 -20.02
CA PRO A 19 10.81 -32.39 -19.15
C PRO A 19 11.42 -32.37 -17.75
N HIS A 20 12.01 -31.24 -17.34
CA HIS A 20 12.31 -31.00 -15.94
C HIS A 20 10.97 -30.81 -15.22
N ARG A 21 10.30 -31.92 -14.93
CA ARG A 21 9.11 -31.93 -14.09
C ARG A 21 9.58 -31.40 -12.75
N MET A 22 8.98 -30.30 -12.30
CA MET A 22 9.21 -29.79 -10.95
C MET A 22 9.04 -30.97 -9.98
N PRO A 23 9.97 -31.17 -9.04
CA PRO A 23 9.83 -32.22 -8.04
C PRO A 23 8.43 -32.13 -7.42
N THR A 24 7.72 -33.25 -7.35
CA THR A 24 6.43 -33.28 -6.66
C THR A 24 6.70 -33.11 -5.17
N VAL A 25 6.61 -31.88 -4.68
CA VAL A 25 6.68 -31.59 -3.25
C VAL A 25 5.31 -31.90 -2.66
N SER A 26 5.27 -32.67 -1.58
CA SER A 26 4.01 -32.92 -0.87
C SER A 26 3.49 -31.62 -0.24
N ALA A 27 2.17 -31.49 -0.09
CA ALA A 27 1.59 -30.31 0.57
C ALA A 27 2.12 -30.12 2.00
N ALA A 28 2.39 -31.22 2.71
CA ALA A 28 2.96 -31.20 4.06
C ALA A 28 4.41 -30.70 4.07
N GLN A 29 5.24 -31.17 3.13
CA GLN A 29 6.63 -30.68 3.01
C GLN A 29 6.66 -29.22 2.59
N ALA A 30 5.81 -28.82 1.63
CA ALA A 30 5.69 -27.42 1.24
C ALA A 30 5.26 -26.54 2.43
N LEU A 31 4.39 -27.03 3.31
CA LEU A 31 3.97 -26.32 4.52
C LEU A 31 5.07 -26.27 5.58
N GLN A 32 5.82 -27.35 5.79
CA GLN A 32 6.98 -27.34 6.69
C GLN A 32 8.09 -26.40 6.19
N ASP A 33 8.38 -26.42 4.89
CA ASP A 33 9.30 -25.48 4.25
C ASP A 33 8.78 -24.03 4.39
N LEU A 34 7.46 -23.84 4.32
CA LEU A 34 6.79 -22.54 4.49
C LEU A 34 6.96 -21.97 5.90
N GLU A 35 6.95 -22.83 6.92
CA GLU A 35 7.06 -22.48 8.34
C GLU A 35 8.51 -22.34 8.81
N SER A 36 9.43 -23.12 8.24
CA SER A 36 10.82 -23.22 8.71
C SER A 36 11.85 -22.45 7.88
N SER A 37 11.50 -21.94 6.69
CA SER A 37 12.46 -21.26 5.82
C SER A 37 12.87 -19.88 6.35
N PRO A 38 14.16 -19.66 6.70
CA PRO A 38 14.63 -18.38 7.21
C PRO A 38 14.75 -17.31 6.12
N THR A 39 14.80 -17.71 4.85
CA THR A 39 14.95 -16.81 3.71
C THR A 39 13.61 -16.39 3.11
N ARG A 40 12.48 -16.75 3.72
CA ARG A 40 11.15 -16.45 3.17
C ARG A 40 10.71 -15.01 3.41
N CYS A 41 11.12 -14.44 4.54
CA CYS A 41 10.70 -13.12 4.97
C CYS A 41 11.91 -12.26 5.29
N ILE A 42 11.79 -10.95 5.07
CA ILE A 42 12.77 -9.96 5.49
C ILE A 42 12.31 -9.41 6.83
N PRO A 43 13.03 -9.67 7.94
CA PRO A 43 12.64 -9.17 9.25
C PRO A 43 12.69 -7.65 9.27
N THR A 44 11.66 -7.01 9.82
CA THR A 44 11.58 -5.55 9.93
C THR A 44 12.43 -5.02 11.07
N GLY A 45 12.88 -5.87 11.99
CA GLY A 45 13.57 -5.46 13.22
C GLY A 45 12.61 -4.99 14.30
N LEU A 46 11.31 -5.03 14.04
CA LEU A 46 10.24 -4.77 14.98
C LEU A 46 9.49 -6.09 15.20
N THR A 47 9.75 -6.77 16.32
CA THR A 47 9.19 -8.10 16.60
C THR A 47 7.66 -8.12 16.53
N SER A 48 7.01 -7.09 17.06
CA SER A 48 5.55 -6.94 16.99
C SER A 48 5.03 -6.82 15.56
N LEU A 49 5.75 -6.13 14.66
CA LEU A 49 5.39 -6.00 13.25
C LEU A 49 5.66 -7.30 12.49
N ASP A 50 6.77 -7.95 12.78
CA ASP A 50 7.15 -9.23 12.16
C ASP A 50 6.13 -10.33 12.47
N LEU A 51 5.62 -10.38 13.70
CA LEU A 51 4.52 -11.27 14.10
C LEU A 51 3.19 -10.88 13.45
N ALA A 52 2.87 -9.59 13.42
CA ALA A 52 1.66 -9.09 12.78
C ALA A 52 1.60 -9.44 11.28
N LEU A 53 2.74 -9.35 10.58
CA LEU A 53 2.88 -9.73 9.17
C LEU A 53 2.77 -11.24 8.92
N GLN A 54 2.87 -12.06 9.96
CA GLN A 54 2.58 -13.50 9.90
C GLN A 54 1.15 -13.84 10.33
N ASN A 55 0.31 -12.85 10.64
CA ASN A 55 -1.00 -13.06 11.26
C ASN A 55 -0.91 -13.88 12.58
N LYS A 56 0.20 -13.73 13.33
CA LYS A 56 0.38 -14.32 14.65
C LYS A 56 0.14 -13.26 15.73
N ASP A 57 -0.65 -13.61 16.75
CA ASP A 57 -0.89 -12.75 17.90
C ASP A 57 0.33 -12.77 18.84
N PRO A 58 0.93 -11.62 19.21
CA PRO A 58 2.02 -11.55 20.18
C PRO A 58 1.75 -12.28 21.49
N LEU A 59 0.49 -12.37 21.93
CA LEU A 59 0.09 -13.02 23.19
C LEU A 59 0.07 -14.56 23.10
N GLN A 60 0.07 -15.14 21.90
CA GLN A 60 0.01 -16.60 21.70
C GLN A 60 1.38 -17.23 21.35
N VAL A 61 2.42 -16.41 21.16
CA VAL A 61 3.76 -16.90 20.81
C VAL A 61 4.49 -17.34 22.08
N SER A 62 4.49 -18.65 22.34
CA SER A 62 5.05 -19.26 23.55
C SER A 62 6.46 -19.84 23.38
N THR A 63 7.04 -19.84 22.16
CA THR A 63 8.38 -20.40 21.90
C THR A 63 9.32 -19.41 21.20
N SER A 64 10.62 -19.47 21.50
CA SER A 64 11.66 -18.63 20.89
C SER A 64 11.89 -18.92 19.40
N ALA A 65 11.51 -20.11 18.91
CA ALA A 65 11.59 -20.47 17.50
C ALA A 65 10.54 -19.75 16.64
N ASP A 66 9.36 -19.48 17.21
CA ASP A 66 8.29 -18.73 16.55
C ASP A 66 8.60 -17.24 16.38
N GLN A 67 9.47 -16.68 17.22
CA GLN A 67 9.83 -15.26 17.19
C GLN A 67 10.82 -14.90 16.07
N ASN A 68 11.52 -15.89 15.50
CA ASN A 68 12.69 -15.63 14.65
C ASN A 68 12.40 -15.56 13.14
N HIS A 69 11.19 -15.84 12.67
CA HIS A 69 10.94 -16.08 11.24
C HIS A 69 9.92 -15.13 10.57
N GLY A 70 9.67 -13.95 11.15
CA GLY A 70 8.66 -12.98 10.67
C GLY A 70 9.19 -11.86 9.79
N GLY A 71 8.26 -11.09 9.22
CA GLY A 71 8.58 -9.88 8.46
C GLY A 71 7.93 -9.80 7.07
N ILE A 72 8.51 -9.00 6.20
CA ILE A 72 7.98 -8.73 4.86
C ILE A 72 8.22 -9.95 3.95
N PRO A 73 7.18 -10.55 3.34
CA PRO A 73 7.35 -11.76 2.54
C PRO A 73 8.09 -11.47 1.23
N ARG A 74 9.10 -12.29 0.93
CA ARG A 74 9.75 -12.35 -0.39
C ARG A 74 8.84 -13.05 -1.40
N GLY A 75 9.10 -12.81 -2.68
CA GLY A 75 8.25 -13.32 -3.75
C GLY A 75 6.97 -12.52 -3.95
N LYS A 76 6.74 -11.46 -3.16
CA LYS A 76 5.47 -10.74 -3.10
C LYS A 76 5.66 -9.22 -3.11
N VAL A 77 4.57 -8.53 -3.45
CA VAL A 77 4.50 -7.06 -3.43
C VAL A 77 3.77 -6.61 -2.17
N SER A 78 4.39 -5.72 -1.41
CA SER A 78 3.86 -5.13 -0.19
C SER A 78 3.73 -3.62 -0.33
N GLU A 79 2.65 -3.06 0.22
CA GLU A 79 2.43 -1.62 0.24
C GLU A 79 2.53 -1.08 1.67
N ILE A 80 3.32 -0.03 1.86
CA ILE A 80 3.39 0.73 3.11
C ILE A 80 2.88 2.13 2.81
N TYR A 81 1.73 2.49 3.38
CA TYR A 81 1.12 3.79 3.15
C TYR A 81 0.90 4.58 4.42
N GLY A 82 0.75 5.89 4.30
CA GLY A 82 0.43 6.76 5.43
C GLY A 82 0.73 8.24 5.17
N PRO A 83 0.37 9.12 6.12
CA PRO A 83 0.58 10.56 6.01
C PRO A 83 2.06 10.96 5.80
N PRO A 84 2.34 12.17 5.29
CA PRO A 84 3.71 12.69 5.25
C PRO A 84 4.30 12.76 6.66
N GLY A 85 5.61 12.52 6.80
CA GLY A 85 6.32 12.63 8.08
C GLY A 85 6.11 11.46 9.08
N VAL A 86 5.31 10.45 8.76
CA VAL A 86 5.14 9.26 9.63
C VAL A 86 6.34 8.31 9.61
N GLY A 87 7.26 8.46 8.65
CA GLY A 87 8.50 7.69 8.60
C GLY A 87 8.54 6.50 7.65
N LYS A 88 7.69 6.48 6.60
CA LYS A 88 7.70 5.46 5.54
C LYS A 88 9.11 5.23 4.96
N THR A 89 9.75 6.30 4.51
CA THR A 89 11.12 6.27 3.96
C THR A 89 12.13 5.77 5.00
N THR A 90 12.00 6.16 6.27
CA THR A 90 12.87 5.68 7.34
C THR A 90 12.72 4.18 7.60
N LEU A 91 11.49 3.67 7.57
CA LEU A 91 11.22 2.23 7.69
C LEU A 91 11.79 1.47 6.48
N GLY A 92 11.64 2.03 5.27
CA GLY A 92 12.27 1.50 4.05
C GLY A 92 13.79 1.46 4.16
N MET A 93 14.43 2.55 4.58
CA MET A 93 15.88 2.62 4.80
C MET A 93 16.35 1.59 5.84
N HIS A 94 15.58 1.40 6.91
CA HIS A 94 15.88 0.40 7.92
C HIS A 94 15.83 -1.03 7.35
N LEU A 95 14.80 -1.36 6.56
CA LEU A 95 14.69 -2.64 5.87
C LEU A 95 15.84 -2.87 4.88
N ALA A 96 16.19 -1.85 4.10
CA ALA A 96 17.35 -1.90 3.20
C ALA A 96 18.63 -2.20 3.97
N ALA A 97 18.92 -1.48 5.05
CA ALA A 97 20.10 -1.72 5.88
C ALA A 97 20.13 -3.15 6.44
N ARG A 98 18.98 -3.71 6.87
CA ARG A 98 18.89 -5.10 7.34
C ARG A 98 19.26 -6.11 6.27
N VAL A 99 18.79 -5.91 5.04
CA VAL A 99 19.10 -6.79 3.91
C VAL A 99 20.58 -6.71 3.54
N LEU A 100 21.17 -5.52 3.53
CA LEU A 100 22.60 -5.36 3.27
C LEU A 100 23.45 -6.10 4.33
N HIS A 101 23.07 -6.05 5.61
CA HIS A 101 23.72 -6.82 6.68
C HIS A 101 23.57 -8.33 6.54
N GLN A 102 22.62 -8.80 5.73
CA GLN A 102 22.48 -10.21 5.34
C GLN A 102 23.31 -10.57 4.09
N ASN A 103 24.15 -9.64 3.60
CA ASN A 103 24.95 -9.76 2.39
C ASN A 103 24.12 -10.00 1.10
N ASP A 104 22.89 -9.49 1.09
CA ASP A 104 21.99 -9.50 -0.05
C ASP A 104 21.95 -8.12 -0.73
N ASN A 105 21.61 -8.11 -2.02
CA ASN A 105 21.50 -6.87 -2.78
C ASN A 105 20.14 -6.19 -2.56
N VAL A 106 20.18 -4.86 -2.46
CA VAL A 106 19.01 -3.99 -2.37
C VAL A 106 18.96 -3.10 -3.59
N VAL A 107 17.78 -2.95 -4.18
CA VAL A 107 17.51 -1.95 -5.19
C VAL A 107 16.58 -0.89 -4.60
N TRP A 108 17.04 0.36 -4.57
CA TRP A 108 16.25 1.50 -4.16
C TRP A 108 15.89 2.35 -5.38
N VAL A 109 14.59 2.55 -5.62
CA VAL A 109 14.07 3.32 -6.75
C VAL A 109 13.42 4.61 -6.23
N ASP A 110 14.07 5.73 -6.47
CA ASP A 110 13.54 7.06 -6.18
C ASP A 110 12.60 7.53 -7.29
N ALA A 111 11.32 7.53 -6.97
CA ALA A 111 10.22 7.98 -7.83
C ALA A 111 9.80 9.43 -7.55
N SER A 112 10.23 10.02 -6.42
CA SER A 112 9.82 11.37 -6.03
C SER A 112 10.97 12.24 -5.53
N HIS A 113 11.59 11.83 -4.43
CA HIS A 113 12.61 12.59 -3.73
C HIS A 113 13.79 11.66 -3.50
N PRO A 114 15.03 12.17 -3.60
CA PRO A 114 16.20 11.35 -3.37
C PRO A 114 16.27 10.87 -1.92
N ILE A 115 16.70 9.64 -1.73
CA ILE A 115 17.07 9.11 -0.41
C ILE A 115 18.19 9.95 0.24
N SER A 116 18.11 10.17 1.55
CA SER A 116 19.14 10.88 2.29
C SER A 116 20.32 9.95 2.62
N GLY A 117 21.43 10.10 1.90
CA GLY A 117 22.67 9.34 2.13
C GLY A 117 23.17 9.37 3.58
N PRO A 118 23.37 10.55 4.20
CA PRO A 118 23.86 10.64 5.59
C PRO A 118 22.96 9.92 6.59
N ARG A 119 21.63 10.04 6.40
CA ARG A 119 20.65 9.35 7.25
C ARG A 119 20.70 7.83 7.05
N PHE A 120 20.86 7.37 5.81
CA PHE A 120 20.98 5.95 5.50
C PHE A 120 22.25 5.34 6.11
N SER A 121 23.41 6.01 6.00
CA SER A 121 24.67 5.56 6.62
C SER A 121 24.55 5.44 8.14
N GLN A 122 23.91 6.39 8.81
CA GLN A 122 23.66 6.31 10.26
C GLN A 122 22.82 5.07 10.62
N ILE A 123 21.75 4.80 9.86
CA ILE A 123 20.91 3.62 10.08
C ILE A 123 21.73 2.34 9.85
N LEU A 124 22.56 2.29 8.81
CA LEU A 124 23.41 1.15 8.48
C LEU A 124 24.37 0.80 9.63
N GLN A 125 24.99 1.82 10.23
CA GLN A 125 25.97 1.68 11.32
C GLN A 125 25.36 1.25 12.66
N LYS A 126 24.08 1.58 12.93
CA LYS A 126 23.43 1.19 14.21
C LYS A 126 23.14 -0.31 14.26
N LEU A 127 22.96 -0.97 13.11
CA LEU A 127 22.55 -2.36 13.11
C LEU A 127 23.68 -3.29 13.60
N PRO A 128 23.37 -4.22 14.51
CA PRO A 128 24.36 -5.17 14.99
C PRO A 128 24.78 -6.10 13.84
N SER A 129 26.06 -6.02 13.48
CA SER A 129 26.71 -6.89 12.49
C SER A 129 27.37 -8.05 13.24
N SER A 130 27.18 -9.29 12.77
CA SER A 130 27.86 -10.46 13.36
C SER A 130 29.36 -10.51 13.02
N GLU A 131 29.73 -9.88 11.91
CA GLU A 131 31.11 -9.76 11.42
C GLU A 131 31.40 -8.26 11.18
N PRO A 132 32.64 -7.79 11.36
CA PRO A 132 33.03 -6.42 11.04
C PRO A 132 33.05 -6.24 9.52
N LEU A 133 31.87 -6.12 8.90
CA LEU A 133 31.74 -5.74 7.50
C LEU A 133 32.11 -4.27 7.34
N ASN A 134 32.94 -3.98 6.33
CA ASN A 134 33.28 -2.62 5.99
C ASN A 134 32.05 -1.95 5.33
N ASP A 135 31.69 -0.73 5.75
CA ASP A 135 30.53 -0.01 5.21
C ASP A 135 30.56 0.08 3.68
N ASP A 136 31.76 0.22 3.08
CA ASP A 136 31.94 0.26 1.62
C ASP A 136 31.46 -1.01 0.92
N THR A 137 31.64 -2.17 1.56
CA THR A 137 31.20 -3.47 1.02
C THR A 137 29.70 -3.66 1.13
N LEU A 138 29.09 -3.12 2.18
CA LEU A 138 27.62 -3.10 2.30
C LEU A 138 27.01 -2.15 1.27
N LEU A 139 27.64 -0.99 1.04
CA LEU A 139 27.18 -0.02 0.07
C LEU A 139 27.35 -0.47 -1.38
N SER A 140 28.31 -1.35 -1.70
CA SER A 140 28.40 -1.93 -3.05
C SER A 140 27.20 -2.80 -3.42
N ASN A 141 26.51 -3.35 -2.42
CA ASN A 141 25.29 -4.15 -2.59
C ASN A 141 24.02 -3.27 -2.66
N PHE A 142 24.15 -1.96 -2.42
CA PHE A 142 23.07 -0.99 -2.51
C PHE A 142 23.01 -0.34 -3.89
N ASN A 143 22.01 -0.72 -4.68
CA ASN A 143 21.81 -0.26 -6.04
C ASN A 143 20.73 0.82 -6.08
N HIS A 144 21.12 2.04 -6.40
CA HIS A 144 20.23 3.20 -6.41
C HIS A 144 19.85 3.63 -7.82
N PHE A 145 18.56 3.86 -8.06
CA PHE A 145 18.04 4.37 -9.33
C PHE A 145 17.10 5.55 -9.08
N THR A 146 17.22 6.59 -9.90
CA THR A 146 16.24 7.68 -9.93
C THR A 146 15.36 7.56 -11.17
N THR A 147 14.05 7.49 -10.96
CA THR A 147 13.05 7.40 -12.03
C THR A 147 12.17 8.65 -12.02
N PRO A 148 12.50 9.71 -12.80
CA PRO A 148 11.80 10.98 -12.74
C PRO A 148 10.39 10.94 -13.37
N THR A 149 10.09 9.92 -14.19
CA THR A 149 8.78 9.75 -14.81
C THR A 149 8.30 8.31 -14.70
N LEU A 150 6.98 8.11 -14.82
CA LEU A 150 6.36 6.79 -14.83
C LEU A 150 6.95 5.88 -15.92
N SER A 151 7.31 6.44 -17.09
CA SER A 151 7.91 5.67 -18.18
C SER A 151 9.30 5.12 -17.81
N HIS A 152 10.11 5.87 -17.07
CA HIS A 152 11.40 5.38 -16.58
C HIS A 152 11.22 4.22 -15.60
N LEU A 153 10.25 4.35 -14.68
CA LEU A 153 9.92 3.30 -13.73
C LEU A 153 9.42 2.04 -14.44
N LEU A 154 8.53 2.19 -15.41
CA LEU A 154 8.05 1.08 -16.24
C LEU A 154 9.21 0.42 -16.99
N ALA A 155 10.03 1.20 -17.69
CA ALA A 155 11.16 0.66 -18.42
C ALA A 155 12.11 -0.14 -17.51
N LEU A 156 12.40 0.36 -16.32
CA LEU A 156 13.25 -0.32 -15.34
C LEU A 156 12.65 -1.65 -14.87
N LEU A 157 11.36 -1.68 -14.53
CA LEU A 157 10.72 -2.83 -13.89
C LEU A 157 10.16 -3.87 -14.88
N THR A 158 9.72 -3.45 -16.06
CA THR A 158 9.04 -4.32 -17.04
C THR A 158 9.98 -4.82 -18.12
N HIS A 159 11.06 -4.10 -18.40
CA HIS A 159 12.13 -4.53 -19.30
C HIS A 159 13.38 -4.88 -18.50
N THR A 160 13.28 -5.96 -17.73
CA THR A 160 14.44 -6.52 -17.03
C THR A 160 15.49 -6.89 -18.07
N THR A 161 16.56 -6.09 -18.16
CA THR A 161 17.75 -6.48 -18.92
C THR A 161 18.38 -7.68 -18.24
N GLN A 162 19.34 -8.37 -18.89
CA GLN A 162 20.03 -9.51 -18.27
C GLN A 162 20.65 -9.15 -16.91
N ASN A 163 20.97 -7.88 -16.68
CA ASN A 163 21.68 -7.40 -15.50
C ASN A 163 20.77 -6.74 -14.45
N PHE A 164 19.45 -6.63 -14.70
CA PHE A 164 18.52 -5.99 -13.76
C PHE A 164 17.34 -6.90 -13.38
N PRO A 165 16.98 -6.99 -12.08
CA PRO A 165 17.80 -6.58 -10.92
C PRO A 165 19.13 -7.37 -10.87
N PRO A 166 20.16 -6.86 -10.18
CA PRO A 166 21.41 -7.60 -9.96
C PRO A 166 21.18 -8.99 -9.37
N GLU A 167 22.11 -9.91 -9.60
CA GLU A 167 22.09 -11.22 -8.94
C GLU A 167 22.06 -11.06 -7.42
N ASN A 168 21.45 -12.00 -6.72
CA ASN A 168 21.27 -11.95 -5.26
C ASN A 168 20.50 -10.72 -4.72
N THR A 169 19.71 -10.03 -5.55
CA THR A 169 18.77 -9.02 -5.04
C THR A 169 17.66 -9.70 -4.27
N SER A 170 17.42 -9.28 -3.02
CA SER A 170 16.29 -9.79 -2.23
C SER A 170 15.24 -8.74 -1.90
N LEU A 171 15.54 -7.45 -2.07
CA LEU A 171 14.64 -6.34 -1.79
C LEU A 171 14.67 -5.25 -2.87
N ILE A 172 13.48 -4.85 -3.33
CA ILE A 172 13.27 -3.64 -4.13
C ILE A 172 12.36 -2.68 -3.36
N ILE A 173 12.78 -1.43 -3.17
CA ILE A 173 11.95 -0.38 -2.56
C ILE A 173 11.66 0.71 -3.61
N ILE A 174 10.41 1.15 -3.70
CA ILE A 174 9.97 2.23 -4.59
C ILE A 174 9.43 3.40 -3.74
N ASP A 175 10.11 4.56 -3.76
CA ASP A 175 9.78 5.73 -2.93
C ASP A 175 9.64 7.05 -3.74
N SER A 176 8.46 7.66 -3.91
CA SER A 176 7.12 7.16 -3.63
C SER A 176 6.38 7.05 -4.96
N PHE A 177 5.75 5.90 -5.19
CA PHE A 177 5.11 5.59 -6.47
C PHE A 177 3.97 6.56 -6.90
N PRO A 178 3.14 7.10 -5.98
CA PRO A 178 2.00 7.94 -6.36
C PRO A 178 2.36 9.24 -7.07
N THR A 179 3.52 9.84 -6.79
CA THR A 179 3.92 11.12 -7.42
C THR A 179 4.06 10.96 -8.93
N LEU A 180 4.59 9.81 -9.39
CA LEU A 180 4.71 9.51 -10.81
C LEU A 180 3.34 9.30 -11.47
N ILE A 181 2.40 8.70 -10.75
CA ILE A 181 1.04 8.48 -11.24
C ILE A 181 0.27 9.80 -11.34
N ASP A 182 0.33 10.64 -10.30
CA ASP A 182 -0.36 11.93 -10.31
C ASP A 182 0.28 12.89 -11.34
N SER A 183 1.59 12.79 -11.59
CA SER A 183 2.28 13.52 -12.66
C SER A 183 1.90 13.03 -14.06
N ALA A 184 1.79 11.71 -14.28
CA ALA A 184 1.41 11.14 -15.57
C ALA A 184 -0.09 11.26 -15.87
N PHE A 185 -0.93 11.32 -14.83
CA PHE A 185 -2.39 11.38 -14.91
C PHE A 185 -2.95 12.48 -13.98
N PRO A 186 -2.71 13.76 -14.29
CA PRO A 186 -3.18 14.88 -13.48
C PRO A 186 -4.71 14.92 -13.40
N ARG A 187 -5.23 15.35 -12.25
CA ARG A 187 -6.65 15.20 -11.92
C ARG A 187 -7.59 16.21 -12.58
N ASN A 188 -7.10 17.26 -13.28
CA ASN A 188 -7.96 18.27 -13.93
C ASN A 188 -7.29 19.02 -15.09
N ALA A 189 -8.04 19.21 -16.19
CA ALA A 189 -8.39 20.52 -16.74
C ALA A 189 -9.62 20.31 -17.67
N ASP A 190 -10.79 20.79 -17.24
CA ASP A 190 -12.12 20.80 -17.92
C ASP A 190 -12.85 19.47 -18.13
N SER A 191 -13.59 19.02 -17.11
CA SER A 191 -14.72 18.08 -17.28
C SER A 191 -16.05 18.77 -17.65
N THR A 192 -16.04 20.08 -17.94
CA THR A 192 -17.20 20.84 -18.41
C THR A 192 -17.20 21.09 -19.93
N SER A 193 -16.16 20.71 -20.67
CA SER A 193 -16.25 20.70 -22.13
C SER A 193 -16.85 19.38 -22.60
N THR A 194 -18.06 19.48 -23.15
CA THR A 194 -18.66 18.60 -24.17
C THR A 194 -17.74 17.54 -24.79
N PRO A 195 -18.26 16.33 -25.12
CA PRO A 195 -17.45 15.24 -25.66
C PRO A 195 -16.65 15.71 -26.87
N LYS A 196 -15.33 15.87 -26.67
CA LYS A 196 -14.38 16.10 -27.76
C LYS A 196 -14.49 14.90 -28.69
N LYS A 197 -14.74 15.19 -29.98
CA LYS A 197 -14.82 14.31 -31.16
C LYS A 197 -14.66 12.79 -30.91
N PRO A 198 -15.58 11.94 -31.38
CA PRO A 198 -15.42 10.49 -31.31
C PRO A 198 -14.08 10.09 -31.93
N GLY A 199 -13.18 9.51 -31.11
CA GLY A 199 -11.88 9.01 -31.55
C GLY A 199 -10.64 9.53 -30.78
N VAL A 200 -10.74 10.54 -29.91
CA VAL A 200 -9.59 10.97 -29.09
C VAL A 200 -9.56 10.17 -27.78
N PRO A 201 -8.51 9.36 -27.51
CA PRO A 201 -8.43 8.59 -26.27
C PRO A 201 -8.31 9.51 -25.05
N ASN A 202 -9.21 9.36 -24.08
CA ASN A 202 -9.10 10.05 -22.80
C ASN A 202 -7.83 9.56 -22.08
N PRO A 203 -6.82 10.39 -21.80
CA PRO A 203 -5.58 9.93 -21.16
C PRO A 203 -5.83 9.31 -19.78
N SER A 204 -6.89 9.72 -19.07
CA SER A 204 -7.25 9.15 -17.77
C SER A 204 -7.75 7.70 -17.86
N SER A 205 -8.31 7.26 -19.00
CA SER A 205 -8.77 5.87 -19.16
C SER A 205 -7.63 4.87 -19.22
N ARG A 206 -6.40 5.31 -19.55
CA ARG A 206 -5.20 4.46 -19.59
C ARG A 206 -4.61 4.17 -18.21
N LYS A 207 -4.98 4.94 -17.18
CA LYS A 207 -4.44 4.80 -15.82
C LYS A 207 -4.70 3.42 -15.23
N PHE A 208 -5.95 2.94 -15.28
CA PHE A 208 -6.32 1.67 -14.65
C PHE A 208 -5.69 0.44 -15.34
N PRO A 209 -5.74 0.32 -16.69
CA PRO A 209 -5.04 -0.77 -17.39
C PRO A 209 -3.53 -0.77 -17.12
N LEU A 210 -2.91 0.42 -17.04
CA LEU A 210 -1.48 0.54 -16.75
C LEU A 210 -1.15 0.08 -15.32
N LEU A 211 -1.95 0.48 -14.32
CA LEU A 211 -1.77 0.01 -12.94
C LEU A 211 -1.93 -1.51 -12.83
N GLN A 212 -2.90 -2.09 -13.55
CA GLN A 212 -3.09 -3.54 -13.61
C GLN A 212 -1.91 -4.25 -14.28
N TYR A 213 -1.40 -3.72 -15.39
CA TYR A 213 -0.21 -4.26 -16.04
C TYR A 213 1.01 -4.18 -15.14
N LEU A 214 1.24 -3.03 -14.50
CA LEU A 214 2.38 -2.80 -13.62
C LEU A 214 2.36 -3.73 -12.41
N ILE A 215 1.23 -3.85 -11.70
CA ILE A 215 1.16 -4.75 -10.54
C ILE A 215 1.39 -6.21 -10.94
N GLY A 216 0.85 -6.64 -12.09
CA GLY A 216 1.11 -7.98 -12.62
C GLY A 216 2.59 -8.21 -12.98
N ALA A 217 3.25 -7.22 -13.58
CA ALA A 217 4.68 -7.27 -13.86
C ALA A 217 5.52 -7.33 -12.58
N LEU A 218 5.17 -6.55 -11.56
CA LEU A 218 5.81 -6.57 -10.25
C LEU A 218 5.64 -7.91 -9.53
N GLN A 219 4.42 -8.47 -9.52
CA GLN A 219 4.16 -9.79 -8.96
C GLN A 219 4.96 -10.89 -9.65
N LYS A 220 5.04 -10.84 -10.99
CA LYS A 220 5.85 -11.77 -11.78
C LYS A 220 7.33 -11.63 -11.41
N LEU A 221 7.87 -10.41 -11.39
CA LEU A 221 9.26 -10.15 -11.03
C LEU A 221 9.57 -10.65 -9.62
N ALA A 222 8.72 -10.30 -8.64
CA ALA A 222 8.85 -10.71 -7.25
C ALA A 222 8.91 -12.24 -7.15
N THR A 223 7.93 -12.94 -7.74
CA THR A 223 7.82 -14.40 -7.65
C THR A 223 8.96 -15.12 -8.37
N THR A 224 9.29 -14.69 -9.60
CA THR A 224 10.31 -15.36 -10.43
C THR A 224 11.70 -15.27 -9.82
N ARG A 225 12.04 -14.17 -9.14
CA ARG A 225 13.36 -13.97 -8.53
C ARG A 225 13.38 -14.08 -7.00
N ASN A 226 12.26 -14.45 -6.39
CA ASN A 226 12.08 -14.48 -4.93
C ASN A 226 12.52 -13.16 -4.25
N ILE A 227 12.01 -12.04 -4.77
CA ILE A 227 12.33 -10.68 -4.29
C ILE A 227 11.13 -10.12 -3.51
N ALA A 228 11.37 -9.48 -2.38
CA ALA A 228 10.36 -8.65 -1.72
C ALA A 228 10.30 -7.28 -2.41
N ILE A 229 9.13 -6.86 -2.88
CA ILE A 229 8.94 -5.54 -3.46
C ILE A 229 8.11 -4.70 -2.50
N ILE A 230 8.64 -3.57 -2.05
CA ILE A 230 7.96 -2.64 -1.15
C ILE A 230 7.67 -1.34 -1.89
N ILE A 231 6.40 -0.96 -1.88
CA ILE A 231 5.93 0.29 -2.49
C ILE A 231 5.54 1.25 -1.38
N LEU A 232 6.18 2.41 -1.35
CA LEU A 232 5.85 3.48 -0.42
C LEU A 232 4.81 4.40 -1.06
N THR A 233 3.62 4.46 -0.44
CA THR A 233 2.46 5.20 -0.96
C THR A 233 2.07 6.31 0.02
N GLN A 234 1.64 7.46 -0.50
CA GLN A 234 1.01 8.52 0.29
C GLN A 234 -0.44 8.13 0.62
N CYS A 235 -1.08 8.80 1.58
CA CYS A 235 -2.50 8.66 1.84
C CYS A 235 -3.28 9.91 1.40
N VAL A 236 -4.55 9.72 1.10
CA VAL A 236 -5.52 10.79 0.84
C VAL A 236 -6.70 10.65 1.79
N THR A 237 -7.34 11.76 2.10
CA THR A 237 -8.58 11.78 2.88
C THR A 237 -9.76 11.55 1.96
N LYS A 238 -10.58 10.54 2.26
CA LYS A 238 -11.84 10.29 1.56
C LYS A 238 -13.00 10.39 2.55
N MET A 239 -14.01 11.19 2.21
CA MET A 239 -15.26 11.27 2.97
C MET A 239 -16.08 10.00 2.69
N ARG A 240 -16.46 9.29 3.74
CA ARG A 240 -17.40 8.17 3.70
C ARG A 240 -18.70 8.61 4.39
N SER A 241 -19.82 8.52 3.67
CA SER A 241 -21.14 8.84 4.24
C SER A 241 -21.39 8.01 5.50
N GLY A 242 -21.66 8.66 6.63
CA GLY A 242 -21.92 8.01 7.92
C GLY A 242 -20.68 7.61 8.74
N LEU A 243 -19.48 7.54 8.14
CA LEU A 243 -18.23 7.18 8.83
C LEU A 243 -17.21 8.34 8.91
N GLY A 244 -17.53 9.49 8.29
CA GLY A 244 -16.69 10.68 8.31
C GLY A 244 -15.47 10.57 7.38
N ALA A 245 -14.44 11.35 7.70
CA ALA A 245 -13.19 11.39 6.95
C ALA A 245 -12.32 10.18 7.28
N ALA A 246 -11.94 9.38 6.28
CA ALA A 246 -11.04 8.25 6.43
C ALA A 246 -9.76 8.45 5.62
N LEU A 247 -8.62 8.08 6.20
CA LEU A 247 -7.35 8.03 5.47
C LEU A 247 -7.28 6.72 4.67
N ILE A 248 -7.12 6.84 3.36
CA ILE A 248 -6.95 5.72 2.44
C ILE A 248 -5.65 5.89 1.64
N PRO A 249 -5.07 4.82 1.07
CA PRO A 249 -3.96 4.94 0.13
C PRO A 249 -4.34 5.86 -1.04
N SER A 250 -3.39 6.64 -1.55
CA SER A 250 -3.63 7.54 -2.69
C SER A 250 -3.95 6.80 -3.99
N ILE A 251 -3.52 5.53 -4.09
CA ILE A 251 -3.84 4.63 -5.18
C ILE A 251 -4.94 3.67 -4.70
N SER A 252 -6.16 3.94 -5.12
CA SER A 252 -7.34 3.12 -4.84
C SER A 252 -7.89 2.58 -6.16
N ALA A 253 -7.25 1.53 -6.67
CA ALA A 253 -7.68 0.79 -7.86
C ALA A 253 -7.79 -0.69 -7.49
N THR A 254 -8.95 -1.31 -7.74
CA THR A 254 -9.25 -2.69 -7.31
C THR A 254 -8.19 -3.70 -7.75
N ALA A 255 -7.75 -3.63 -9.01
CA ALA A 255 -6.69 -4.49 -9.54
C ALA A 255 -5.35 -4.30 -8.80
N TRP A 256 -5.04 -3.06 -8.41
CA TRP A 256 -3.85 -2.77 -7.60
C TRP A 256 -3.96 -3.39 -6.21
N GLU A 257 -5.11 -3.19 -5.54
CA GLU A 257 -5.32 -3.73 -4.19
C GLU A 257 -5.31 -5.25 -4.15
N GLN A 258 -5.84 -5.91 -5.18
CA GLN A 258 -5.81 -7.37 -5.32
C GLN A 258 -4.39 -7.90 -5.54
N GLY A 259 -3.56 -7.16 -6.28
CA GLY A 259 -2.19 -7.59 -6.58
C GLY A 259 -1.21 -7.47 -5.39
N LEU A 260 -1.56 -6.71 -4.36
CA LEU A 260 -0.76 -6.59 -3.14
C LEU A 260 -0.95 -7.81 -2.22
N ALA A 261 0.14 -8.38 -1.73
CA ALA A 261 0.08 -9.44 -0.73
C ALA A 261 -0.12 -8.87 0.67
N CYS A 262 0.72 -7.90 1.04
CA CYS A 262 0.67 -7.25 2.34
C CYS A 262 0.40 -5.75 2.20
N ARG A 263 -0.35 -5.19 3.16
CA ARG A 263 -0.62 -3.76 3.25
C ARG A 263 -0.48 -3.31 4.69
N VAL A 264 0.38 -2.32 4.92
CA VAL A 264 0.65 -1.74 6.23
C VAL A 264 0.35 -0.25 6.19
N ALA A 265 -0.43 0.22 7.15
CA ALA A 265 -0.66 1.65 7.37
C ALA A 265 0.24 2.17 8.48
N LEU A 266 0.95 3.26 8.21
CA LEU A 266 1.76 3.97 9.20
C LEU A 266 1.05 5.22 9.69
N PHE A 267 0.99 5.36 11.01
CA PHE A 267 0.44 6.52 11.69
C PHE A 267 1.45 7.11 12.67
N ARG A 268 1.30 8.40 12.95
CA ARG A 268 2.03 9.10 14.00
C ARG A 268 1.06 9.46 15.10
N ASP A 269 1.46 9.16 16.32
CA ASP A 269 0.83 9.72 17.51
C ASP A 269 1.83 10.65 18.21
N TRP A 270 1.30 11.64 18.92
CA TRP A 270 2.06 12.75 19.47
C TRP A 270 2.37 12.58 20.96
N GLY A 271 1.81 11.58 21.65
CA GLY A 271 2.21 11.29 23.02
C GLY A 271 1.72 9.95 23.52
N TRP A 272 2.63 9.15 24.06
CA TRP A 272 2.31 7.91 24.75
C TRP A 272 3.17 7.75 25.99
N ASP A 273 2.76 6.91 26.93
CA ASP A 273 3.54 6.60 28.12
C ASP A 273 4.21 5.23 27.90
N ASP A 274 5.53 5.13 28.17
CA ASP A 274 6.25 3.85 28.15
C ASP A 274 5.84 2.92 29.33
N ASP A 275 6.45 1.74 29.38
CA ASP A 275 6.24 0.77 30.48
C ASP A 275 6.57 1.34 31.87
N GLN A 276 7.37 2.42 31.93
CA GLN A 276 7.80 3.11 33.15
C GLN A 276 6.97 4.37 33.44
N GLY A 277 5.97 4.70 32.61
CA GLY A 277 5.14 5.89 32.76
C GLY A 277 5.77 7.19 32.25
N ASN A 278 6.90 7.13 31.53
CA ASN A 278 7.51 8.29 30.91
C ASN A 278 6.83 8.61 29.57
N LYS A 279 6.63 9.90 29.32
CA LYS A 279 6.13 10.36 28.02
C LYS A 279 7.16 10.11 26.93
N VAL A 280 6.80 9.28 25.97
CA VAL A 280 7.52 9.06 24.73
C VAL A 280 6.88 9.90 23.63
N ASP A 281 7.61 10.92 23.21
CA ASP A 281 7.19 11.77 22.10
C ASP A 281 7.47 11.08 20.76
N GLY A 282 6.53 11.24 19.84
CA GLY A 282 6.71 10.81 18.46
C GLY A 282 6.70 9.30 18.26
N VAL A 283 5.82 8.59 18.96
CA VAL A 283 5.53 7.18 18.64
C VAL A 283 4.90 7.06 17.26
N ARG A 284 5.22 5.98 16.56
CA ARG A 284 4.66 5.58 15.29
C ARG A 284 4.01 4.22 15.43
N PHE A 285 2.95 4.03 14.67
CA PHE A 285 2.19 2.80 14.64
C PHE A 285 2.21 2.23 13.24
N ALA A 286 2.49 0.94 13.14
CA ALA A 286 2.28 0.15 11.96
C ALA A 286 1.06 -0.75 12.18
N GLN A 287 -0.01 -0.48 11.44
CA GLN A 287 -1.20 -1.33 11.43
C GLN A 287 -1.17 -2.22 10.20
N VAL A 288 -1.17 -3.53 10.39
CA VAL A 288 -1.27 -4.47 9.28
C VAL A 288 -2.73 -4.62 8.87
N ILE A 289 -3.05 -4.28 7.62
CA ILE A 289 -4.41 -4.29 7.05
C ILE A 289 -4.62 -5.52 6.16
N LYS A 290 -3.56 -5.97 5.47
CA LYS A 290 -3.61 -7.12 4.58
C LYS A 290 -2.37 -7.97 4.79
N VAL A 291 -2.55 -9.29 4.84
CA VAL A 291 -1.47 -10.30 4.91
C VAL A 291 -1.80 -11.42 3.93
N ASP A 292 -0.83 -11.79 3.10
CA ASP A 292 -0.94 -12.91 2.16
C ASP A 292 -2.22 -12.93 1.30
N GLY A 293 -2.72 -11.75 0.92
CA GLY A 293 -3.94 -11.63 0.11
C GLY A 293 -5.23 -11.45 0.93
N THR A 294 -5.19 -11.74 2.22
CA THR A 294 -6.35 -11.67 3.13
C THR A 294 -6.39 -10.32 3.84
N ILE A 295 -7.54 -9.64 3.77
CA ILE A 295 -7.78 -8.40 4.51
C ILE A 295 -8.11 -8.76 5.96
N LEU A 296 -7.34 -8.21 6.90
CA LEU A 296 -7.61 -8.32 8.33
C LEU A 296 -8.77 -7.38 8.66
N SER A 297 -9.82 -7.89 9.30
CA SER A 297 -11.08 -7.17 9.52
C SER A 297 -10.87 -5.79 10.18
N GLU A 298 -11.61 -4.78 9.71
CA GLU A 298 -11.59 -3.41 10.28
C GLU A 298 -11.78 -3.47 11.81
N GLY A 299 -10.77 -3.06 12.58
CA GLY A 299 -10.78 -3.06 14.05
C GLY A 299 -10.03 -4.22 14.74
N ARG A 300 -9.55 -5.23 14.00
CA ARG A 300 -8.69 -6.33 14.50
C ARG A 300 -7.28 -6.35 13.89
N GLY A 301 -6.82 -5.23 13.34
CA GLY A 301 -5.44 -5.11 12.88
C GLY A 301 -4.49 -5.19 14.08
N ILE A 302 -3.51 -6.08 14.01
CA ILE A 302 -2.42 -6.11 14.99
C ILE A 302 -1.60 -4.83 14.79
N PHE A 303 -1.38 -4.10 15.88
CA PHE A 303 -0.61 -2.87 15.89
C PHE A 303 0.81 -3.16 16.38
N ALA A 304 1.79 -2.63 15.65
CA ALA A 304 3.17 -2.58 16.08
C ALA A 304 3.56 -1.13 16.36
N ALA A 305 4.04 -0.85 17.57
CA ALA A 305 4.50 0.46 17.97
C ALA A 305 6.03 0.55 17.87
N PHE A 306 6.51 1.69 17.38
CA PHE A 306 7.93 1.97 17.25
C PHE A 306 8.22 3.45 17.30
N VAL A 307 9.46 3.82 17.61
CA VAL A 307 9.96 5.20 17.56
C VAL A 307 11.05 5.31 16.52
N ILE A 308 11.09 6.48 15.88
CA ILE A 308 12.16 6.85 14.97
C ILE A 308 13.15 7.70 15.74
N GLU A 309 14.32 7.12 16.01
CA GLU A 309 15.40 7.78 16.74
C GLU A 309 16.35 8.51 15.79
N LYS A 310 17.34 9.20 16.37
CA LYS A 310 18.43 9.83 15.61
C LYS A 310 19.24 8.85 14.77
N VAL A 311 19.24 7.56 15.09
CA VAL A 311 20.13 6.58 14.43
C VAL A 311 19.38 5.30 13.99
N GLY A 312 18.05 5.31 13.89
CA GLY A 312 17.31 4.13 13.43
C GLY A 312 15.87 4.08 13.91
N ILE A 313 15.34 2.87 14.06
CA ILE A 313 14.04 2.60 14.66
C ILE A 313 14.20 1.68 15.88
N SER A 314 13.28 1.78 16.83
CA SER A 314 13.21 0.93 18.02
C SER A 314 11.77 0.54 18.30
N SER A 315 11.53 -0.71 18.69
CA SER A 315 10.18 -1.19 19.05
C SER A 315 9.80 -0.70 20.45
N ILE A 316 8.51 -0.43 20.64
CA ILE A 316 7.92 -0.11 21.93
C ILE A 316 6.80 -1.10 22.19
N THR A 317 6.75 -1.65 23.40
CA THR A 317 5.59 -2.39 23.89
C THR A 317 4.66 -1.37 24.56
N PRO A 318 3.42 -1.19 24.06
CA PRO A 318 2.53 -0.23 24.69
C PRO A 318 1.88 -0.79 25.96
N ASN A 319 1.99 -0.02 27.05
CA ASN A 319 1.44 -0.37 28.37
C ASN A 319 -0.09 -0.19 28.46
N ARG A 320 -0.69 0.52 27.49
CA ARG A 320 -2.16 0.60 27.32
C ARG A 320 -2.58 -0.29 26.17
N GLY A 321 -3.59 -1.13 26.41
CA GLY A 321 -4.23 -1.97 25.40
C GLY A 321 -4.48 -1.21 24.10
N SER A 322 -4.49 -1.95 22.99
CA SER A 322 -4.55 -1.50 21.60
C SER A 322 -5.07 -0.07 21.44
N PRO A 323 -4.37 0.82 20.71
CA PRO A 323 -4.77 2.22 20.58
C PRO A 323 -6.27 2.28 20.36
N LEU A 324 -6.97 2.94 21.28
CA LEU A 324 -8.39 3.20 21.13
C LEU A 324 -8.51 4.09 19.89
N LEU A 325 -8.64 3.48 18.72
CA LEU A 325 -9.27 4.13 17.57
C LEU A 325 -10.52 4.79 18.15
N PRO A 326 -10.81 6.06 17.81
CA PRO A 326 -12.02 6.72 18.26
C PRO A 326 -13.18 5.73 18.07
N ARG A 327 -13.75 5.27 19.17
CA ARG A 327 -14.87 4.33 19.12
C ARG A 327 -15.94 5.07 18.35
N LEU A 328 -16.16 4.67 17.10
CA LEU A 328 -17.22 5.22 16.27
C LEU A 328 -18.48 5.16 17.14
N ALA A 329 -19.04 6.32 17.44
CA ALA A 329 -20.37 6.37 18.02
C ALA A 329 -21.26 5.49 17.11
N PRO A 330 -22.06 4.57 17.67
CA PRO A 330 -22.97 3.79 16.84
C PRO A 330 -23.74 4.79 16.00
N ALA A 331 -23.69 4.60 14.68
CA ALA A 331 -24.44 5.43 13.75
C ALA A 331 -25.87 5.50 14.29
N VAL A 332 -26.34 6.72 14.60
CA VAL A 332 -27.76 6.94 14.80
C VAL A 332 -28.40 6.47 13.51
N ALA A 333 -29.09 5.34 13.57
CA ALA A 333 -29.80 4.79 12.44
C ALA A 333 -30.81 5.85 12.01
N LEU A 334 -30.53 6.54 10.91
CA LEU A 334 -31.56 7.26 10.18
C LEU A 334 -32.61 6.23 9.77
N PRO A 335 -33.92 6.52 9.96
CA PRO A 335 -34.96 5.55 9.77
C PRO A 335 -34.91 4.98 8.35
N THR A 336 -34.79 3.66 8.26
CA THR A 336 -34.92 2.90 7.03
C THR A 336 -36.25 3.22 6.39
N GLN A 337 -36.26 3.91 5.25
CA GLN A 337 -37.43 3.90 4.38
C GLN A 337 -37.73 2.45 3.99
N LYS A 338 -38.96 2.03 4.29
CA LYS A 338 -39.45 0.66 4.15
C LYS A 338 -39.24 0.17 2.72
N ARG A 339 -38.26 -0.71 2.50
CA ARG A 339 -38.28 -1.63 1.36
C ARG A 339 -39.32 -2.70 1.65
N LYS A 340 -40.44 -2.68 0.91
CA LYS A 340 -41.37 -3.82 0.80
C LYS A 340 -40.59 -5.05 0.30
N ARG A 341 -40.48 -6.09 1.13
CA ARG A 341 -40.37 -7.51 0.73
C ARG A 341 -41.79 -8.04 0.55
N ALA A 342 -42.13 -9.10 -0.17
CA ALA A 342 -41.53 -10.01 -1.16
C ALA A 342 -42.77 -10.52 -1.97
N GLU A 343 -42.68 -11.15 -3.14
CA GLU A 343 -42.48 -12.60 -3.31
C GLU A 343 -42.99 -12.99 -4.72
N PHE A 344 -42.47 -14.10 -5.25
CA PHE A 344 -42.86 -14.88 -6.45
C PHE A 344 -42.19 -14.62 -7.82
N GLU A 345 -41.47 -15.68 -8.24
CA GLU A 345 -41.04 -16.02 -9.60
C GLU A 345 -42.23 -16.28 -10.54
N ILE A 346 -42.16 -15.82 -11.79
CA ILE A 346 -42.65 -16.51 -12.99
C ILE A 346 -41.69 -16.20 -14.18
N PRO A 347 -41.34 -17.18 -15.05
CA PRO A 347 -40.41 -17.01 -16.18
C PRO A 347 -41.09 -16.56 -17.50
N ASP A 348 -40.29 -15.92 -18.36
CA ASP A 348 -40.39 -15.64 -19.82
C ASP A 348 -41.73 -15.24 -20.46
N SER A 349 -41.75 -14.04 -21.07
CA SER A 349 -42.48 -13.76 -22.32
C SER A 349 -41.91 -12.53 -23.03
N GLU A 350 -41.48 -12.72 -24.28
CA GLU A 350 -41.34 -11.69 -25.31
C GLU A 350 -42.68 -10.95 -25.47
N ASP A 351 -42.71 -9.62 -25.51
CA ASP A 351 -43.35 -8.84 -26.58
C ASP A 351 -43.21 -7.33 -26.36
N ASP A 352 -43.36 -6.63 -27.47
CA ASP A 352 -43.15 -5.22 -27.75
C ASP A 352 -44.02 -4.20 -26.96
N GLU A 353 -43.67 -2.92 -27.19
CA GLU A 353 -44.56 -1.75 -27.28
C GLU A 353 -44.43 -0.61 -26.22
N ASP A 354 -44.05 0.56 -26.77
CA ASP A 354 -44.44 1.93 -26.40
C ASP A 354 -44.13 2.50 -24.99
N TYR A 355 -42.98 3.16 -24.90
CA TYR A 355 -42.73 4.22 -23.91
C TYR A 355 -43.27 5.56 -24.40
N GLY A 356 -44.57 5.77 -24.26
CA GLY A 356 -45.20 7.10 -24.25
C GLY A 356 -45.10 7.71 -22.85
N TRP A 357 -44.17 8.63 -22.64
CA TRP A 357 -44.17 9.45 -21.41
C TRP A 357 -45.29 10.48 -21.51
N ALA A 358 -46.46 10.16 -20.95
CA ALA A 358 -47.47 11.14 -20.63
C ALA A 358 -46.92 12.06 -19.52
N GLU A 359 -46.97 13.36 -19.79
CA GLU A 359 -46.71 14.43 -18.82
C GLU A 359 -47.74 14.33 -17.70
N GLU A 360 -47.31 13.97 -16.49
CA GLU A 360 -48.05 14.23 -15.26
C GLU A 360 -47.20 15.13 -14.36
N ASP A 361 -47.71 16.33 -14.14
CA ASP A 361 -47.19 17.35 -13.23
C ASP A 361 -47.16 16.79 -11.79
N GLU A 362 -45.96 16.53 -11.27
CA GLU A 362 -45.77 16.17 -9.87
C GLU A 362 -45.27 17.39 -9.07
N GLU A 363 -46.14 17.91 -8.22
CA GLU A 363 -45.91 19.06 -7.33
C GLU A 363 -44.61 18.91 -6.52
N LEU A 364 -43.69 19.86 -6.70
CA LEU A 364 -42.45 19.95 -5.91
C LEU A 364 -42.78 20.23 -4.44
N PRO A 365 -42.18 19.50 -3.47
CA PRO A 365 -42.38 19.80 -2.05
C PRO A 365 -41.77 21.17 -1.70
N PRO A 366 -42.35 21.92 -0.75
CA PRO A 366 -41.87 23.24 -0.39
C PRO A 366 -40.46 23.18 0.24
N MET A 367 -39.66 24.18 -0.10
CA MET A 367 -38.29 24.33 0.38
C MET A 367 -38.27 24.47 1.91
N PRO A 368 -37.32 23.85 2.62
CA PRO A 368 -37.23 24.00 4.07
C PRO A 368 -36.84 25.43 4.46
N PRO A 369 -37.32 25.94 5.63
CA PRO A 369 -37.04 27.30 6.07
C PRO A 369 -35.54 27.52 6.32
N GLN A 370 -35.03 28.65 5.80
CA GLN A 370 -33.66 29.12 5.99
C GLN A 370 -33.37 29.28 7.48
N TRP A 371 -32.27 28.68 7.94
CA TRP A 371 -31.76 28.88 9.29
C TRP A 371 -31.31 30.33 9.45
N GLN A 372 -32.05 31.08 10.27
CA GLN A 372 -31.59 32.35 10.85
C GLN A 372 -30.41 32.06 11.77
N GLY A 373 -29.20 32.24 11.26
CA GLY A 373 -28.00 32.43 12.06
C GLY A 373 -27.84 33.93 12.35
N SER A 374 -27.92 34.30 13.63
CA SER A 374 -27.54 35.60 14.14
C SER A 374 -26.03 35.82 13.97
N GLU A 375 -25.64 36.64 13.01
CA GLU A 375 -24.33 37.30 13.02
C GLU A 375 -24.48 38.67 13.67
N ASP A 376 -24.01 38.78 14.92
CA ASP A 376 -23.56 40.03 15.51
C ASP A 376 -22.34 40.53 14.71
N ILE A 377 -22.58 41.45 13.78
CA ILE A 377 -21.53 42.23 13.13
C ILE A 377 -21.40 43.55 13.90
N LEU A 378 -20.39 43.64 14.76
CA LEU A 378 -19.85 44.93 15.21
C LEU A 378 -18.95 45.47 14.09
N ALA A 379 -19.53 46.29 13.21
CA ALA A 379 -18.78 47.23 12.37
C ALA A 379 -18.93 48.64 12.96
N PRO A 380 -17.84 49.43 13.07
CA PRO A 380 -17.92 50.80 13.53
C PRO A 380 -18.50 51.69 12.41
N PRO A 381 -19.24 52.77 12.74
CA PRO A 381 -19.74 53.68 11.72
C PRO A 381 -18.58 54.51 11.13
N GLN A 382 -18.45 54.51 9.81
CA GLN A 382 -17.72 55.51 9.05
C GLN A 382 -18.71 56.39 8.30
N GLY A 383 -18.53 57.70 8.42
CA GLY A 383 -19.14 58.72 7.56
C GLY A 383 -19.71 59.89 8.34
N ASP A 384 -18.87 60.86 8.69
CA ASP A 384 -18.99 62.18 8.10
C ASP A 384 -17.63 62.89 8.17
N SER A 385 -17.35 63.59 7.08
CA SER A 385 -16.07 64.16 6.66
C SER A 385 -15.89 65.60 7.13
N GLU A 386 -14.65 66.10 6.96
CA GLU A 386 -14.22 67.51 6.99
C GLU A 386 -14.10 68.09 8.43
N ASP A 387 -13.06 68.79 8.88
CA ASP A 387 -11.98 69.51 8.21
C ASP A 387 -10.88 69.90 9.24
N GLU A 388 -9.73 70.34 8.70
CA GLU A 388 -8.77 71.30 9.28
C GLU A 388 -7.73 70.93 10.39
N LEU A 389 -6.46 71.03 9.94
CA LEU A 389 -5.35 71.84 10.49
C LEU A 389 -4.51 71.39 11.70
N ALA A 390 -3.22 71.22 11.37
CA ALA A 390 -2.05 71.83 12.02
C ALA A 390 -1.67 71.43 13.46
N LEU A 391 -0.60 70.63 13.60
CA LEU A 391 0.77 71.07 13.94
C LEU A 391 1.71 69.88 14.15
#